data_AF-A0A117KXH1-F1
#
_entry.id   AF-A0A117KXH1-F1
#
_cell.length_a   1.000
_cell.length_b   1.000
_cell.length_c   1.000
_cell.angle_alpha   90.00
_cell.angle_beta   90.00
_cell.angle_gamma   90.00
#
_symmetry.space_group_name_H-M   'P 1'
#
loop_
_entity.id
_entity.type
_entity.pdbx_description
1 polymer ?
#
loop_
_entity_poly.entity_id
_entity_poly.type
_entity_poly.pdbx_seq_one_letter_code
_entity_poly.pdbx_strand_id
1 'polypeptide(L)'
;MFALKNTADDAVVGAALAALKNADPVELAYGEYVLNKSEAEETFLSHFRENMRLDENFNPQPGSIAKSPVDIEEFIIYNPGEYPTTCPKGNLIQNTSIHVVIHFKAERPGLRGLFGKYVDITVHRDVDNLYFLKSE
;
A
#
# COMPACT_ATOMS: atom_id res chain seq x y z
N MET A 1 13.35 -10.06 9.82
CA MET A 1 12.06 -10.19 9.13
C MET A 1 11.18 -8.98 9.38
N PHE A 2 11.04 -8.54 10.65
CA PHE A 2 10.36 -7.29 11.02
C PHE A 2 10.82 -6.07 10.20
N ALA A 3 12.13 -5.82 10.08
CA ALA A 3 12.62 -4.67 9.31
C ALA A 3 12.21 -4.70 7.82
N LEU A 4 12.29 -5.84 7.14
CA LEU A 4 11.91 -5.96 5.71
C LEU A 4 10.42 -5.73 5.51
N LYS A 5 9.59 -6.30 6.40
CA LYS A 5 8.15 -6.11 6.36
C LYS A 5 7.81 -4.63 6.61
N ASN A 6 8.43 -4.00 7.61
CA ASN A 6 8.20 -2.58 7.92
C ASN A 6 8.62 -1.67 6.76
N THR A 7 9.75 -1.92 6.10
CA THR A 7 10.14 -1.11 4.93
C THR A 7 9.13 -1.23 3.78
N ALA A 8 8.61 -2.42 3.51
CA ALA A 8 7.54 -2.59 2.52
C ALA A 8 6.23 -1.93 2.96
N ASP A 9 5.94 -2.00 4.24
CA ASP A 9 4.79 -1.36 4.88
C ASP A 9 4.81 0.15 4.71
N ASP A 10 5.93 0.78 5.07
CA ASP A 10 6.16 2.22 4.94
C ASP A 10 6.09 2.66 3.48
N ALA A 11 6.58 1.83 2.55
CA ALA A 11 6.49 2.09 1.12
C ALA A 11 5.04 2.12 0.62
N VAL A 12 4.21 1.16 1.06
CA VAL A 12 2.77 1.11 0.73
C VAL A 12 2.03 2.29 1.38
N VAL A 13 2.26 2.54 2.66
CA VAL A 13 1.61 3.63 3.40
C VAL A 13 1.98 4.98 2.78
N GLY A 14 3.26 5.24 2.53
CA GLY A 14 3.72 6.48 1.91
C GLY A 14 3.11 6.72 0.53
N ALA A 15 3.01 5.68 -0.30
CA ALA A 15 2.38 5.76 -1.61
C ALA A 15 0.86 6.02 -1.52
N ALA A 16 0.17 5.34 -0.60
CA ALA A 16 -1.26 5.54 -0.39
C ALA A 16 -1.57 6.94 0.13
N LEU A 17 -0.76 7.47 1.04
CA LEU A 17 -0.89 8.85 1.53
C LEU A 17 -0.66 9.89 0.43
N ALA A 18 0.25 9.62 -0.50
CA ALA A 18 0.42 10.49 -1.66
C ALA A 18 -0.84 10.46 -2.54
N ALA A 19 -1.40 9.28 -2.80
CA ALA A 19 -2.63 9.10 -3.58
C ALA A 19 -3.86 9.75 -2.92
N LEU A 20 -3.95 9.75 -1.59
CA LEU A 20 -4.98 10.45 -0.83
C LEU A 20 -4.99 11.96 -1.08
N LYS A 21 -3.88 12.56 -1.53
CA LYS A 21 -3.85 14.00 -1.87
C LYS A 21 -4.63 14.34 -3.14
N ASN A 22 -4.99 13.35 -3.96
CA ASN A 22 -5.81 13.53 -5.17
C ASN A 22 -7.31 13.54 -4.88
N ALA A 23 -7.67 14.13 -3.75
CA ALA A 23 -9.06 14.35 -3.40
C ALA A 23 -9.63 15.48 -4.27
N ASP A 24 -10.88 15.31 -4.71
CA ASP A 24 -11.57 16.31 -5.52
C ASP A 24 -11.78 17.59 -4.70
N PRO A 25 -11.20 18.73 -5.13
CA PRO A 25 -11.28 19.99 -4.39
C PRO A 25 -12.71 20.56 -4.32
N VAL A 26 -13.58 20.20 -5.27
CA VAL A 26 -14.99 20.61 -5.28
C VAL A 26 -15.75 19.85 -4.22
N GLU A 27 -15.66 18.52 -4.22
CA GLU A 27 -16.34 17.67 -3.23
C GLU A 27 -15.84 17.97 -1.81
N LEU A 28 -14.53 18.19 -1.65
CA LEU A 28 -13.92 18.64 -0.41
C LEU A 28 -14.57 19.92 0.15
N ALA A 29 -14.91 20.87 -0.73
CA ALA A 29 -15.57 22.12 -0.32
C ALA A 29 -17.01 21.89 0.17
N TYR A 30 -17.67 20.82 -0.28
CA TYR A 30 -18.98 20.38 0.22
C TYR A 30 -18.90 19.43 1.43
N GLY A 31 -17.69 19.16 1.92
CA GLY A 31 -17.45 18.31 3.09
C GLY A 31 -17.35 16.81 2.75
N GLU A 32 -17.30 16.45 1.47
CA GLU A 32 -17.12 15.07 1.02
C GLU A 32 -15.68 14.82 0.58
N TYR A 33 -15.01 13.88 1.24
CA TYR A 33 -13.66 13.48 0.86
C TYR A 33 -13.75 12.38 -0.19
N VAL A 34 -13.79 12.78 -1.46
CA VAL A 34 -13.88 11.88 -2.63
C VAL A 34 -12.56 11.86 -3.36
N LEU A 35 -12.02 10.67 -3.62
CA LEU A 35 -10.82 10.53 -4.45
C LEU A 35 -11.21 10.32 -5.91
N ASN A 36 -10.49 10.98 -6.82
CA ASN A 36 -10.47 10.56 -8.21
C ASN A 36 -9.72 9.21 -8.31
N LYS A 37 -10.45 8.12 -8.54
CA LYS A 37 -9.87 6.77 -8.47
C LYS A 37 -8.70 6.57 -9.43
N SER A 38 -8.79 7.10 -10.66
CA SER A 38 -7.74 6.94 -11.67
C SER A 38 -6.47 7.71 -11.30
N GLU A 39 -6.62 8.97 -10.87
CA GLU A 39 -5.47 9.81 -10.49
C GLU A 39 -4.81 9.32 -9.20
N ALA A 40 -5.61 8.88 -8.23
CA ALA A 40 -5.13 8.26 -7.00
C ALA A 40 -4.38 6.96 -7.28
N GLU A 41 -4.90 6.09 -8.15
CA GLU A 41 -4.20 4.87 -8.56
C GLU A 41 -2.87 5.17 -9.25
N GLU A 42 -2.85 6.06 -10.24
CA GLU A 42 -1.61 6.42 -10.94
C GLU A 42 -0.55 6.99 -9.98
N THR A 43 -0.97 7.87 -9.07
CA THR A 43 -0.09 8.45 -8.04
C THR A 43 0.41 7.40 -7.07
N PHE A 44 -0.45 6.48 -6.64
CA PHE A 44 -0.04 5.35 -5.81
C PHE A 44 1.02 4.51 -6.53
N LEU A 45 0.76 4.07 -7.77
CA LEU A 45 1.66 3.19 -8.50
C LEU A 45 3.00 3.86 -8.77
N SER A 46 3.03 5.16 -9.08
CA SER A 46 4.25 5.93 -9.26
C SER A 46 5.12 5.92 -7.99
N HIS A 47 4.58 6.40 -6.87
CA HIS A 47 5.32 6.45 -5.61
C HIS A 47 5.66 5.06 -5.06
N PHE A 48 4.79 4.08 -5.23
CA PHE A 48 5.03 2.71 -4.78
C PHE A 48 6.25 2.10 -5.51
N ARG A 49 6.34 2.29 -6.83
CA ARG A 49 7.49 1.82 -7.62
C ARG A 49 8.78 2.52 -7.20
N GLU A 50 8.75 3.82 -6.95
CA GLU A 50 9.91 4.56 -6.43
C GLU A 50 10.35 4.05 -5.06
N ASN A 51 9.41 3.93 -4.11
CA ASN A 51 9.67 3.51 -2.74
C ASN A 51 10.24 2.09 -2.67
N MET A 52 9.72 1.17 -3.49
CA MET A 52 10.17 -0.22 -3.57
C MET A 52 11.32 -0.45 -4.54
N ARG A 53 11.74 0.57 -5.31
CA ARG A 53 12.74 0.52 -6.39
C ARG A 53 12.40 -0.54 -7.44
N LEU A 54 11.28 -0.34 -8.11
CA LEU A 54 10.75 -1.24 -9.13
C LEU A 54 10.80 -0.59 -10.51
N ASP A 55 10.80 -1.39 -11.57
CA ASP A 55 10.55 -0.93 -12.93
C ASP A 55 9.04 -0.74 -13.22
N GLU A 56 8.70 -0.33 -14.44
CA GLU A 56 7.30 -0.18 -14.89
C GLU A 56 6.46 -1.47 -14.82
N ASN A 57 7.12 -2.63 -14.79
CA ASN A 57 6.47 -3.94 -14.74
C ASN A 57 6.52 -4.55 -13.32
N PHE A 58 6.82 -3.74 -12.30
CA PHE A 58 6.96 -4.15 -10.90
C PHE A 58 8.08 -5.18 -10.65
N ASN A 59 9.07 -5.26 -11.54
CA ASN A 59 10.27 -6.06 -11.30
C ASN A 59 11.24 -5.28 -10.39
N PRO A 60 11.91 -5.95 -9.45
CA PRO A 60 12.86 -5.33 -8.55
C PRO A 60 14.12 -4.86 -9.30
N GLN A 61 14.48 -3.60 -9.11
CA GLN A 61 15.74 -3.04 -9.56
C GLN A 61 16.84 -3.17 -8.49
N PRO A 62 18.12 -2.90 -8.82
CA PRO A 62 19.20 -2.89 -7.83
C PRO A 62 18.88 -2.03 -6.59
N GLY A 63 18.99 -2.65 -5.41
CA GLY A 63 18.66 -2.01 -4.14
C GLY A 63 17.21 -2.16 -3.69
N SER A 64 16.33 -2.79 -4.47
CA SER A 64 15.00 -3.20 -4.00
C SER A 64 15.10 -4.23 -2.88
N ILE A 65 14.18 -4.14 -1.92
CA ILE A 65 13.98 -5.16 -0.88
C ILE A 65 13.33 -6.42 -1.45
N ALA A 66 12.61 -6.31 -2.56
CA ALA A 66 12.04 -7.44 -3.26
C ALA A 66 13.10 -8.20 -4.08
N LYS A 67 12.89 -9.52 -4.21
CA LYS A 67 13.74 -10.48 -4.93
C LYS A 67 12.94 -11.31 -5.94
N SER A 68 11.67 -10.96 -6.11
CA SER A 68 10.77 -11.37 -7.19
C SER A 68 10.03 -10.12 -7.68
N PRO A 69 9.34 -10.20 -8.83
CA PRO A 69 8.29 -9.24 -9.16
C PRO A 69 7.36 -9.06 -7.96
N VAL A 70 6.86 -7.83 -7.80
CA VAL A 70 5.90 -7.48 -6.75
C VAL A 70 4.51 -7.53 -7.34
N ASP A 71 3.67 -8.38 -6.78
CA ASP A 71 2.27 -8.52 -7.18
C ASP A 71 1.40 -7.60 -6.32
N ILE A 72 0.61 -6.72 -6.96
CA ILE A 72 -0.46 -5.98 -6.28
C ILE A 72 -1.71 -6.85 -6.40
N GLU A 73 -1.98 -7.62 -5.36
CA GLU A 73 -3.11 -8.57 -5.34
C GLU A 73 -4.44 -7.85 -5.26
N GLU A 74 -4.51 -6.78 -4.46
CA GLU A 74 -5.72 -6.00 -4.23
C GLU A 74 -5.35 -4.51 -4.19
N PHE A 75 -6.08 -3.69 -4.95
CA PHE A 75 -6.04 -2.23 -4.88
C PHE A 75 -7.47 -1.71 -5.02
N ILE A 76 -8.03 -1.19 -3.92
CA ILE A 76 -9.44 -0.77 -3.88
C ILE A 76 -9.51 0.60 -3.22
N ILE A 77 -10.15 1.55 -3.91
CA ILE A 77 -10.48 2.86 -3.35
C ILE A 77 -11.95 2.83 -2.93
N TYR A 78 -12.20 3.13 -1.66
CA TYR A 78 -13.53 3.33 -1.10
C TYR A 78 -13.80 4.83 -0.98
N ASN A 79 -14.84 5.31 -1.64
CA ASN A 79 -15.35 6.68 -1.58
C ASN A 79 -16.70 6.74 -0.83
N PRO A 80 -17.25 7.93 -0.54
CA PRO A 80 -18.58 8.07 0.05
C PRO A 80 -19.63 7.25 -0.72
N GLY A 81 -20.50 6.56 0.04
CA GLY A 81 -21.47 5.61 -0.51
C GLY A 81 -20.97 4.16 -0.68
N GLU A 82 -19.65 3.92 -0.61
CA GLU A 82 -19.05 2.58 -0.64
C GLU A 82 -18.71 2.04 0.76
N TYR A 83 -18.86 2.87 1.80
CA TYR A 83 -18.69 2.52 3.21
C TYR A 83 -19.93 2.93 4.03
N PRO A 84 -20.19 2.31 5.21
CA PRO A 84 -19.39 1.28 5.87
C PRO A 84 -19.37 -0.05 5.12
N THR A 85 -18.19 -0.66 5.01
CA THR A 85 -18.01 -1.97 4.37
C THR A 85 -16.85 -2.72 5.00
N THR A 86 -16.65 -3.99 4.65
CA THR A 86 -15.50 -4.78 5.10
C THR A 86 -14.60 -5.06 3.90
N CYS A 87 -13.30 -4.76 4.03
CA CYS A 87 -12.34 -5.08 2.98
C CYS A 87 -12.19 -6.61 2.83
N PRO A 88 -11.67 -7.13 1.72
CA PRO A 88 -11.59 -8.57 1.50
C PRO A 88 -10.75 -9.33 2.55
N LYS A 89 -9.88 -8.62 3.27
CA LYS A 89 -9.09 -9.17 4.39
C LYS A 89 -9.76 -9.06 5.76
N GLY A 90 -10.99 -8.52 5.84
CA GLY A 90 -11.81 -8.52 7.05
C GLY A 90 -11.77 -7.24 7.89
N ASN A 91 -11.02 -6.20 7.49
CA ASN A 91 -11.00 -4.93 8.22
C ASN A 91 -12.23 -4.08 7.87
N LEU A 92 -12.81 -3.43 8.87
CA LEU A 92 -13.93 -2.52 8.70
C LEU A 92 -13.45 -1.19 8.14
N ILE A 93 -14.02 -0.78 7.02
CA ILE A 93 -13.81 0.51 6.37
C ILE A 93 -14.99 1.42 6.72
N GLN A 94 -14.72 2.56 7.35
CA GLN A 94 -15.76 3.49 7.83
C GLN A 94 -15.74 4.84 7.13
N ASN A 95 -14.72 5.08 6.32
CA ASN A 95 -14.39 6.36 5.72
C ASN A 95 -13.62 6.13 4.44
N THR A 96 -13.47 7.19 3.64
CA THR A 96 -12.73 7.13 2.40
C THR A 96 -11.30 6.65 2.65
N SER A 97 -10.93 5.56 1.98
CA SER A 97 -9.71 4.80 2.25
C SER A 97 -9.19 4.13 0.98
N ILE A 98 -7.89 3.88 0.96
CA ILE A 98 -7.22 3.06 -0.05
C ILE A 98 -6.81 1.74 0.60
N HIS A 99 -7.38 0.64 0.13
CA HIS A 99 -7.03 -0.71 0.51
C HIS A 99 -6.01 -1.28 -0.47
N VAL A 100 -4.92 -1.82 0.06
CA VAL A 100 -3.82 -2.37 -0.72
C VAL A 100 -3.35 -3.69 -0.11
N VAL A 101 -3.18 -4.69 -0.96
CA VAL A 101 -2.50 -5.94 -0.64
C VAL A 101 -1.42 -6.20 -1.67
N ILE A 102 -0.18 -6.33 -1.21
CA ILE A 102 0.95 -6.70 -2.05
C ILE A 102 1.59 -8.00 -1.60
N HIS A 103 2.19 -8.70 -2.55
CA HIS A 103 2.92 -9.94 -2.33
C HIS A 103 4.26 -9.92 -3.07
N PHE A 104 5.33 -10.38 -2.42
CA PHE A 104 6.64 -10.53 -3.03
C PHE A 104 7.55 -11.44 -2.22
N LYS A 105 8.66 -11.88 -2.82
CA LYS A 105 9.74 -12.61 -2.13
C LYS A 105 10.82 -11.66 -1.68
N ALA A 106 11.32 -11.83 -0.45
CA ALA A 106 12.48 -11.12 0.07
C ALA A 106 13.59 -12.10 0.49
N GLU A 107 14.83 -11.62 0.53
CA GLU A 107 15.94 -12.43 1.02
C GLU A 107 15.93 -12.53 2.55
N ARG A 108 16.08 -13.74 3.09
CA ARG A 108 16.12 -13.92 4.54
C ARG A 108 17.43 -13.35 5.11
N PRO A 109 17.37 -12.54 6.20
CA PRO A 109 18.57 -12.03 6.83
C PRO A 109 19.36 -13.13 7.58
N GLY A 110 18.74 -14.26 7.92
CA GLY A 110 19.39 -15.36 8.63
C GLY A 110 18.64 -16.68 8.48
N LEU A 111 19.18 -17.75 9.07
CA LEU A 111 18.61 -19.12 9.08
C LEU A 111 18.37 -19.72 7.67
N ARG A 112 19.15 -19.29 6.68
CA ARG A 112 19.00 -19.69 5.27
C ARG A 112 19.18 -21.19 5.03
N GLY A 113 20.03 -21.84 5.82
CA GLY A 113 20.27 -23.29 5.73
C GLY A 113 19.09 -24.14 6.22
N LEU A 114 18.18 -23.58 7.01
CA LEU A 114 17.04 -24.31 7.59
C LEU A 114 15.72 -24.01 6.85
N PHE A 115 15.53 -22.77 6.38
CA PHE A 115 14.25 -22.31 5.84
C PHE A 115 14.34 -21.78 4.39
N GLY A 116 15.47 -22.02 3.73
CA GLY A 116 15.74 -21.53 2.38
C GLY A 116 16.21 -20.07 2.33
N LYS A 117 16.58 -19.62 1.13
CA LYS A 117 17.16 -18.28 0.92
C LYS A 117 16.12 -17.16 0.96
N TYR A 118 14.89 -17.45 0.55
CA TYR A 118 13.83 -16.47 0.38
C TYR A 118 12.66 -16.71 1.34
N VAL A 119 11.87 -15.66 1.54
CA VAL A 119 10.61 -15.71 2.28
C VAL A 119 9.58 -14.89 1.54
N ASP A 120 8.36 -15.42 1.46
CA ASP A 120 7.20 -14.70 0.94
C ASP A 120 6.72 -13.68 1.98
N ILE A 121 6.49 -12.45 1.53
CA ILE A 121 5.99 -11.34 2.33
C ILE A 121 4.69 -10.87 1.70
N THR A 122 3.64 -10.83 2.51
CA THR A 122 2.39 -10.15 2.20
C THR A 122 2.24 -8.94 3.10
N VAL A 123 1.93 -7.78 2.51
CA VAL A 123 1.58 -6.56 3.23
C VAL A 123 0.14 -6.24 2.89
N HIS A 124 -0.67 -5.99 3.92
CA HIS A 124 -2.05 -5.54 3.80
C HIS A 124 -2.18 -4.23 4.58
N ARG A 125 -2.66 -3.20 3.89
CA ARG A 125 -2.92 -1.89 4.47
C ARG A 125 -4.24 -1.33 3.99
N ASP A 126 -4.98 -0.77 4.92
CA ASP A 126 -6.10 0.13 4.68
C ASP A 126 -5.62 1.50 5.17
N VAL A 127 -5.50 2.47 4.26
CA VAL A 127 -4.94 3.78 4.54
C VAL A 127 -5.99 4.84 4.28
N ASP A 128 -6.24 5.66 5.29
CA ASP A 128 -7.20 6.74 5.21
C ASP A 128 -6.57 8.09 5.61
N ASN A 129 -7.39 9.15 5.57
CA ASN A 129 -6.96 10.49 5.94
C ASN A 129 -7.10 10.77 7.46
N LEU A 130 -7.47 9.78 8.28
CA LEU A 130 -7.55 9.92 9.73
C LEU A 130 -6.24 9.46 10.36
N TYR A 131 -5.29 10.39 10.44
CA TYR A 131 -4.07 10.18 11.21
C TYR A 131 -4.36 10.13 12.71
N PHE A 132 -4.46 8.92 13.27
CA PHE A 132 -4.19 8.72 14.68
C PHE A 132 -2.68 8.54 14.83
N LEU A 133 -1.97 9.64 15.12
CA LEU A 133 -0.66 9.51 15.76
C LEU A 133 -0.90 8.77 17.08
N LYS A 134 -0.54 7.49 17.15
CA LYS A 134 -0.41 6.81 18.44
C LYS A 134 0.64 7.59 19.22
N SER A 135 0.19 8.37 20.19
CA SER A 135 1.03 8.81 21.29
C SER A 135 1.52 7.55 22.01
N GLU A 136 2.83 7.35 22.01
CA GLU A 136 3.50 6.33 22.84
C GLU A 136 3.17 6.48 24.33
#